data_AF-A0AA94F4F2-F1
#
_entry.id   AF-A0AA94F4F2-F1
#
_cell.length_a   1.000
_cell.length_b   1.000
_cell.length_c   1.000
_cell.angle_alpha   90.00
_cell.angle_beta   90.00
_cell.angle_gamma   90.00
#
_symmetry.space_group_name_H-M   'P 1'
#
loop_
_entity.id
_entity.type
_entity.pdbx_description
1 polymer ?
#
loop_
_entity_poly.entity_id
_entity_poly.type
_entity_poly.pdbx_seq_one_letter_code
_entity_poly.pdbx_strand_id
1 'polypeptide(L)'
;MPTRDYIYYDATQSICPECLHLCNAKIVFKDEKVWMLKHCKTHGDSRVMIADDIEYYRQIRNYNKQSEVPLKFNTKLHYGCPYDCGLCPDHEQHSCLSIVEVTDRCNLACPTCYASSAPNYGNHRQLDEIEKMLDAIVANEGEPDVVQISGGEPTVHPQFFEILDLAKSKPIKHLMVNTNGIRIAKDISFVEKLASYMPDFEIYLQFDSFKPEVLEKMRGEDLSEIRKKAIENLNQFNLSTTLVVTLQKGENDDEIGKILEYALQQKSVRGVTFQPTQVAGRNENYDDNQGRITLTEVRRKIYEQYPVFTPQDLIPVPCNPDALCMAYALKMNGEVFPMTNLINPEDLLNNSKNTIVFESDEKLKNHLLTLFSTGISVDCAEEELGELMCCLPRVKSDHLQYDNLFRIIIMNFMDAHDFDVRAVKKSCVHIVDKKGKLIPFETMNLFYRDESIKEIRKQLN
;
A
#
# COMPACT_ATOMS: atom_id res chain seq x y z
N MET A 1 -22.35 40.29 9.30
CA MET A 1 -21.27 40.19 8.28
C MET A 1 -21.58 38.98 7.40
N PRO A 2 -21.28 38.99 6.10
CA PRO A 2 -21.41 37.79 5.27
C PRO A 2 -20.46 36.70 5.77
N THR A 3 -20.92 35.44 5.79
CA THR A 3 -20.13 34.26 6.18
C THR A 3 -19.79 33.42 4.96
N ARG A 4 -18.69 32.65 5.03
CA ARG A 4 -18.43 31.57 4.08
C ARG A 4 -19.38 30.41 4.36
N ASP A 5 -19.67 29.62 3.33
CA ASP A 5 -20.47 28.39 3.39
C ASP A 5 -19.64 27.14 3.75
N TYR A 6 -18.45 27.35 4.33
CA TYR A 6 -17.53 26.32 4.77
C TYR A 6 -16.69 26.80 5.97
N ILE A 7 -16.14 25.87 6.73
CA ILE A 7 -15.15 26.14 7.78
C ILE A 7 -13.76 25.99 7.15
N TYR A 8 -12.91 27.02 7.29
CA TYR A 8 -11.50 26.89 6.94
C TYR A 8 -10.79 26.05 8.02
N TYR A 9 -10.13 24.97 7.61
CA TYR A 9 -9.39 24.09 8.52
C TYR A 9 -7.89 24.29 8.41
N ASP A 10 -7.34 24.29 7.19
CA ASP A 10 -5.88 24.32 6.99
C ASP A 10 -5.49 24.84 5.60
N ALA A 11 -4.18 25.02 5.37
CA ALA A 11 -3.58 25.34 4.08
C ALA A 11 -2.44 24.38 3.72
N THR A 12 -2.24 24.16 2.43
CA THR A 12 -1.15 23.36 1.88
C THR A 12 -0.77 23.84 0.48
N GLN A 13 0.25 23.22 -0.09
CA GLN A 13 0.51 23.27 -1.53
C GLN A 13 0.00 21.98 -2.19
N SER A 14 -0.52 22.14 -3.39
CA SER A 14 -0.96 21.05 -4.28
C SER A 14 -0.39 21.30 -5.67
N ILE A 15 -0.76 20.48 -6.65
CA ILE A 15 -0.44 20.70 -8.06
C ILE A 15 -1.70 20.88 -8.89
N CYS A 16 -1.66 21.67 -9.94
CA CYS A 16 -2.79 21.77 -10.87
C CYS A 16 -2.96 20.45 -11.65
N PRO A 17 -4.18 19.88 -11.75
CA PRO A 17 -4.39 18.63 -12.50
C PRO A 17 -4.11 18.75 -14.00
N GLU A 18 -4.10 19.97 -14.56
CA GLU A 18 -3.87 20.20 -15.99
C GLU A 18 -2.41 20.49 -16.34
N CYS A 19 -1.72 21.39 -15.63
CA CYS A 19 -0.30 21.71 -15.92
C CYS A 19 0.71 21.11 -14.94
N LEU A 20 0.26 20.42 -13.89
CA LEU A 20 1.11 19.84 -12.83
C LEU A 20 2.02 20.87 -12.11
N HIS A 21 1.74 22.16 -12.25
CA HIS A 21 2.43 23.23 -11.54
C HIS A 21 1.90 23.38 -10.12
N LEU A 22 2.78 23.68 -9.17
CA LEU A 22 2.44 23.95 -7.78
C LEU A 22 1.43 25.09 -7.69
N CYS A 23 0.40 24.88 -6.89
CA CYS A 23 -0.65 25.84 -6.59
C CYS A 23 -0.97 25.85 -5.10
N ASN A 24 -1.44 26.99 -4.61
CA ASN A 24 -1.94 27.09 -3.24
C ASN A 24 -3.25 26.32 -3.11
N ALA A 25 -3.39 25.63 -1.99
CA ALA A 25 -4.61 24.91 -1.65
C ALA A 25 -5.03 25.21 -0.20
N LYS A 26 -6.33 25.16 0.04
CA LYS A 26 -6.92 25.20 1.38
C LYS A 26 -7.75 23.95 1.63
N ILE A 27 -7.70 23.47 2.86
CA ILE A 27 -8.55 22.39 3.34
C ILE A 27 -9.72 23.03 4.08
N VAL A 28 -10.93 22.65 3.68
CA VAL A 28 -12.17 23.17 4.26
C VAL A 28 -13.13 22.06 4.62
N PHE A 29 -13.94 22.30 5.65
CA PHE A 29 -15.08 21.44 5.98
C PHE A 29 -16.35 22.04 5.44
N LYS A 30 -17.05 21.27 4.60
CA LYS A 30 -18.30 21.67 3.96
C LYS A 30 -19.16 20.45 3.71
N ASP A 31 -20.44 20.54 4.04
CA ASP A 31 -21.43 19.46 3.86
C ASP A 31 -20.95 18.14 4.50
N GLU A 32 -20.45 18.23 5.75
CA GLU A 32 -19.90 17.11 6.56
C GLU A 32 -18.70 16.39 5.93
N LYS A 33 -18.09 16.98 4.90
CA LYS A 33 -16.95 16.43 4.15
C LYS A 33 -15.74 17.34 4.21
N VAL A 34 -14.59 16.77 3.90
CA VAL A 34 -13.32 17.48 3.77
C VAL A 34 -13.02 17.70 2.30
N TRP A 35 -12.85 18.97 1.93
CA TRP A 35 -12.57 19.40 0.57
C TRP A 35 -11.21 20.10 0.50
N MET A 36 -10.44 19.75 -0.52
CA MET A 36 -9.28 20.53 -0.94
C MET A 36 -9.72 21.49 -2.04
N LEU A 37 -9.54 22.79 -1.83
CA LEU A 37 -9.83 23.84 -2.80
C LEU A 37 -8.50 24.42 -3.30
N LYS A 38 -8.28 24.39 -4.61
CA LYS A 38 -7.02 24.72 -5.28
C LYS A 38 -7.22 25.91 -6.21
N HIS A 39 -6.18 26.72 -6.39
CA HIS A 39 -6.19 27.83 -7.34
C HIS A 39 -4.92 27.85 -8.18
N CYS A 40 -5.06 27.47 -9.46
CA CYS A 40 -4.01 27.60 -10.46
C CYS A 40 -4.10 28.95 -11.15
N LYS A 41 -2.95 29.63 -11.34
CA LYS A 41 -2.91 30.91 -12.05
C LYS A 41 -3.34 30.82 -13.52
N THR A 42 -3.18 29.65 -14.14
CA THR A 42 -3.48 29.42 -15.56
C THR A 42 -4.87 28.83 -15.76
N HIS A 43 -5.23 27.83 -14.96
CA HIS A 43 -6.46 27.04 -15.15
C HIS A 43 -7.58 27.37 -14.14
N GLY A 44 -7.34 28.30 -13.22
CA GLY A 44 -8.35 28.75 -12.26
C GLY A 44 -8.57 27.80 -11.09
N ASP A 45 -9.80 27.79 -10.59
CA ASP A 45 -10.17 27.07 -9.37
C ASP A 45 -10.51 25.60 -9.66
N SER A 46 -9.99 24.70 -8.82
CA SER A 46 -10.44 23.31 -8.79
C SER A 46 -10.71 22.86 -7.36
N ARG A 47 -11.49 21.80 -7.20
CA ARG A 47 -11.78 21.20 -5.90
C ARG A 47 -11.88 19.69 -5.98
N VAL A 48 -11.55 19.02 -4.89
CA VAL A 48 -11.69 17.58 -4.74
C VAL A 48 -12.09 17.24 -3.30
N MET A 49 -12.92 16.22 -3.12
CA MET A 49 -13.23 15.67 -1.80
C MET A 49 -12.10 14.72 -1.42
N ILE A 50 -11.47 14.95 -0.26
CA ILE A 50 -10.34 14.13 0.22
C ILE A 50 -10.73 13.23 1.40
N ALA A 51 -11.85 13.51 2.07
CA ALA A 51 -12.44 12.64 3.08
C ALA A 51 -13.94 12.91 3.25
N ASP A 52 -14.69 11.86 3.61
CA ASP A 52 -16.09 11.89 4.05
C ASP A 52 -16.27 11.75 5.57
N ASP A 53 -15.17 11.68 6.33
CA ASP A 53 -15.15 11.61 7.79
C ASP A 53 -14.25 12.72 8.36
N ILE A 54 -14.87 13.83 8.80
CA ILE A 54 -14.16 14.98 9.37
C ILE A 54 -13.42 14.61 10.65
N GLU A 55 -13.99 13.74 11.49
CA GLU A 55 -13.42 13.43 12.80
C GLU A 55 -12.17 12.56 12.63
N TYR A 56 -12.24 11.53 11.78
CA TYR A 56 -11.06 10.76 11.41
C TYR A 56 -9.98 11.64 10.77
N TYR A 57 -10.36 12.55 9.85
CA TYR A 57 -9.42 13.48 9.22
C TYR A 57 -8.74 14.45 10.22
N ARG A 58 -9.38 14.77 11.35
CA ARG A 58 -8.71 15.49 12.44
C ARG A 58 -7.76 14.58 13.19
N GLN A 59 -8.23 13.37 13.51
CA GLN A 59 -7.51 12.40 14.33
C GLN A 59 -6.18 11.97 13.71
N ILE A 60 -6.08 11.85 12.38
CA ILE A 60 -4.85 11.41 11.69
C ILE A 60 -3.63 12.28 12.05
N ARG A 61 -3.82 13.55 12.41
CA ARG A 61 -2.72 14.45 12.83
C ARG A 61 -2.07 14.01 14.14
N ASN A 62 -2.81 13.32 15.00
CA ASN A 62 -2.31 12.76 16.26
C ASN A 62 -1.44 11.50 16.03
N TYR A 63 -1.46 10.93 14.84
CA TYR A 63 -0.63 9.78 14.46
C TYR A 63 0.69 10.18 13.81
N ASN A 64 0.98 11.49 13.68
CA ASN A 64 2.27 11.93 13.17
C ASN A 64 3.38 11.61 14.17
N LYS A 65 4.24 10.67 13.79
CA LYS A 65 5.50 10.38 14.47
C LYS A 65 6.66 11.18 13.86
N GLN A 66 7.74 11.31 14.62
CA GLN A 66 9.04 11.77 14.13
C GLN A 66 9.46 11.01 12.86
N SER A 67 9.89 11.77 11.86
CA SER A 67 10.39 11.27 10.58
C SER A 67 11.61 10.37 10.77
N GLU A 68 11.62 9.23 10.09
CA GLU A 68 12.82 8.42 9.89
C GLU A 68 13.36 8.75 8.50
N VAL A 69 14.68 8.89 8.34
CA VAL A 69 15.31 9.33 7.09
C VAL A 69 16.21 8.24 6.53
N PRO A 70 16.40 8.17 5.20
CA PRO A 70 17.31 7.20 4.62
C PRO A 70 18.75 7.45 5.06
N LEU A 71 19.57 6.40 5.06
CA LEU A 71 21.02 6.47 5.27
C LEU A 71 21.72 7.31 4.19
N LYS A 72 21.11 7.41 3.00
CA LYS A 72 21.65 8.15 1.86
C LYS A 72 20.55 8.83 1.06
N PHE A 73 20.59 10.16 0.98
CA PHE A 73 19.73 10.91 0.05
C PHE A 73 20.19 10.71 -1.41
N ASN A 74 19.24 10.57 -2.34
CA ASN A 74 19.52 10.35 -3.77
C ASN A 74 19.66 11.64 -4.58
N THR A 75 19.06 12.75 -4.12
CA THR A 75 19.02 14.03 -4.83
C THR A 75 19.28 15.20 -3.88
N LYS A 76 19.63 16.35 -4.46
CA LYS A 76 19.74 17.62 -3.73
C LYS A 76 18.44 18.41 -3.90
N LEU A 77 18.17 19.28 -2.94
CA LEU A 77 17.08 20.25 -3.03
C LEU A 77 17.48 21.42 -3.94
N HIS A 78 16.66 21.70 -4.96
CA HIS A 78 16.85 22.80 -5.90
C HIS A 78 15.53 23.47 -6.29
N TYR A 79 14.58 22.73 -6.87
CA TYR A 79 13.26 23.21 -7.29
C TYR A 79 12.18 23.08 -6.20
N GLY A 80 12.41 22.28 -5.16
CA GLY A 80 11.44 21.97 -4.11
C GLY A 80 10.60 20.73 -4.40
N CYS A 81 9.85 20.25 -3.40
CA CYS A 81 8.88 19.16 -3.57
C CYS A 81 7.69 19.61 -4.45
N PRO A 82 7.24 18.84 -5.47
CA PRO A 82 7.64 17.47 -5.84
C PRO A 82 8.65 17.40 -7.00
N TYR A 83 9.35 18.49 -7.28
CA TYR A 83 10.19 18.64 -8.48
C TYR A 83 11.63 18.16 -8.31
N ASP A 84 12.04 17.67 -7.14
CA ASP A 84 13.39 17.12 -6.88
C ASP A 84 13.41 15.65 -6.45
N CYS A 85 12.31 14.92 -6.64
CA CYS A 85 12.13 13.56 -6.15
C CYS A 85 13.17 12.55 -6.67
N GLY A 86 13.21 11.42 -5.98
CA GLY A 86 14.44 10.79 -5.49
C GLY A 86 14.57 11.20 -4.03
N LEU A 87 14.71 10.28 -3.09
CA LEU A 87 14.72 10.57 -1.64
C LEU A 87 15.63 11.77 -1.35
N CYS A 88 15.03 12.94 -1.13
CA CYS A 88 15.70 14.23 -1.04
C CYS A 88 15.68 14.75 0.40
N PRO A 89 16.51 15.72 0.77
CA PRO A 89 16.55 16.24 2.14
C PRO A 89 15.24 16.89 2.63
N ASP A 90 14.31 17.21 1.73
CA ASP A 90 13.00 17.79 2.06
C ASP A 90 11.88 16.72 2.14
N HIS A 91 12.23 15.45 1.93
CA HIS A 91 11.35 14.31 2.11
C HIS A 91 11.49 13.76 3.54
N GLU A 92 10.36 13.61 4.22
CA GLU A 92 10.20 13.41 5.66
C GLU A 92 10.00 11.94 6.02
N GLN A 93 10.42 11.00 5.16
CA GLN A 93 10.30 9.58 5.43
C GLN A 93 11.36 8.74 4.69
N HIS A 94 11.73 7.59 5.24
CA HIS A 94 12.51 6.56 4.55
C HIS A 94 11.59 5.60 3.78
N SER A 95 12.15 4.60 3.10
CA SER A 95 11.34 3.61 2.39
C SER A 95 10.88 2.46 3.29
N CYS A 96 9.61 2.50 3.72
CA CYS A 96 8.95 1.33 4.34
C CYS A 96 8.76 0.19 3.32
N LEU A 97 8.53 0.55 2.05
CA LEU A 97 8.33 -0.38 0.94
C LEU A 97 9.03 0.15 -0.31
N SER A 98 9.98 -0.61 -0.83
CA SER A 98 10.64 -0.30 -2.11
C SER A 98 10.14 -1.21 -3.23
N ILE A 99 9.93 -0.65 -4.42
CA ILE A 99 9.43 -1.37 -5.59
C ILE A 99 10.51 -1.37 -6.68
N VAL A 100 10.85 -2.57 -7.16
CA VAL A 100 11.76 -2.78 -8.29
C VAL A 100 10.94 -3.26 -9.48
N GLU A 101 10.78 -2.39 -10.47
CA GLU A 101 10.11 -2.72 -11.73
C GLU A 101 11.08 -3.42 -12.69
N VAL A 102 10.99 -4.74 -12.79
CA VAL A 102 11.96 -5.55 -13.55
C VAL A 102 11.66 -5.67 -15.04
N THR A 103 10.49 -5.21 -15.46
CA THR A 103 10.02 -5.30 -16.85
C THR A 103 8.95 -4.25 -17.12
N ASP A 104 8.94 -3.68 -18.33
CA ASP A 104 7.82 -2.85 -18.82
C ASP A 104 6.73 -3.71 -19.49
N ARG A 105 7.04 -4.98 -19.78
CA ARG A 105 6.12 -5.92 -20.44
C ARG A 105 5.15 -6.52 -19.45
N CYS A 106 3.89 -6.66 -19.88
CA CYS A 106 2.84 -7.36 -19.16
C CYS A 106 2.09 -8.27 -20.12
N ASN A 107 1.62 -9.43 -19.68
CA ASN A 107 0.73 -10.30 -20.47
C ASN A 107 -0.72 -9.81 -20.52
N LEU A 108 -1.02 -8.64 -19.92
CA LEU A 108 -2.30 -7.92 -20.00
C LEU A 108 -2.07 -6.48 -20.46
N ALA A 109 -3.15 -5.82 -20.91
CA ALA A 109 -3.16 -4.40 -21.25
C ALA A 109 -4.23 -3.63 -20.44
N CYS A 110 -4.19 -3.79 -19.11
CA CYS A 110 -5.21 -3.28 -18.20
C CYS A 110 -5.55 -1.80 -18.42
N PRO A 111 -6.83 -1.41 -18.60
CA PRO A 111 -7.24 -0.01 -18.74
C PRO A 111 -6.81 0.88 -17.56
N THR A 112 -6.74 0.33 -16.35
CA THR A 112 -6.38 1.07 -15.12
C THR A 112 -4.88 1.11 -14.80
N CYS A 113 -4.00 0.69 -15.73
CA CYS A 113 -2.57 0.56 -15.44
C CYS A 113 -1.87 1.92 -15.39
N TYR A 114 -1.31 2.27 -14.22
CA TYR A 114 -0.48 3.46 -14.03
C TYR A 114 0.84 3.42 -14.82
N ALA A 115 1.38 2.23 -15.09
CA ALA A 115 2.67 2.06 -15.76
C ALA A 115 2.55 1.96 -17.29
N SER A 116 1.33 1.91 -17.83
CA SER A 116 1.06 1.71 -19.26
C SER A 116 1.70 0.44 -19.87
N SER A 117 2.05 -0.54 -19.04
CA SER A 117 2.63 -1.83 -19.45
C SER A 117 1.68 -2.63 -20.36
N ALA A 118 2.23 -3.35 -21.33
CA ALA A 118 1.49 -4.16 -22.29
C ALA A 118 2.38 -5.28 -22.90
N PRO A 119 1.82 -6.26 -23.63
CA PRO A 119 2.60 -7.40 -24.15
C PRO A 119 3.75 -7.00 -25.07
N ASN A 120 3.52 -5.98 -25.90
CA ASN A 120 4.47 -5.50 -26.90
C ASN A 120 5.12 -4.16 -26.52
N TYR A 121 5.04 -3.75 -25.26
CA TYR A 121 5.55 -2.46 -24.78
C TYR A 121 6.83 -2.62 -23.96
N GLY A 122 7.81 -1.75 -24.23
CA GLY A 122 9.07 -1.66 -23.49
C GLY A 122 9.90 -2.96 -23.46
N ASN A 123 10.76 -3.07 -22.45
CA ASN A 123 11.77 -4.14 -22.37
C ASN A 123 11.78 -4.84 -21.01
N HIS A 124 12.39 -6.02 -21.00
CA HIS A 124 12.85 -6.66 -19.77
C HIS A 124 14.16 -5.98 -19.33
N ARG A 125 14.30 -5.67 -18.04
CA ARG A 125 15.55 -5.11 -17.51
C ARG A 125 16.61 -6.18 -17.44
N GLN A 126 17.85 -5.80 -17.67
CA GLN A 126 18.95 -6.75 -17.51
C GLN A 126 19.23 -7.01 -16.02
N LEU A 127 19.75 -8.18 -15.68
CA LEU A 127 20.08 -8.52 -14.29
C LEU A 127 21.04 -7.51 -13.63
N ASP A 128 21.98 -6.95 -14.38
CA ASP A 128 22.92 -5.95 -13.86
C ASP A 128 22.24 -4.61 -13.55
N GLU A 129 21.19 -4.25 -14.29
CA GLU A 129 20.36 -3.09 -13.99
C GLU A 129 19.54 -3.33 -12.72
N ILE A 130 18.93 -4.51 -12.62
CA ILE A 130 18.14 -4.92 -11.44
C ILE A 130 19.02 -4.98 -10.20
N GLU A 131 20.25 -5.50 -10.30
CA GLU A 131 21.22 -5.52 -9.21
C GLU A 131 21.53 -4.10 -8.73
N LYS A 132 21.81 -3.16 -9.64
CA LYS A 132 22.05 -1.75 -9.28
C LYS A 132 20.84 -1.11 -8.59
N MET A 133 19.61 -1.48 -8.98
CA MET A 133 18.39 -1.00 -8.34
C MET A 133 18.28 -1.54 -6.91
N LEU A 134 18.54 -2.83 -6.70
CA LEU A 134 18.56 -3.45 -5.37
C LEU A 134 19.66 -2.87 -4.49
N ASP A 135 20.86 -2.66 -5.03
CA ASP A 135 21.98 -2.03 -4.33
C ASP A 135 21.66 -0.58 -3.92
N ALA A 136 20.89 0.15 -4.73
CA ALA A 136 20.42 1.48 -4.36
C ALA A 136 19.48 1.43 -3.15
N ILE A 137 18.55 0.47 -3.10
CA ILE A 137 17.68 0.27 -1.92
C ILE A 137 18.54 -0.04 -0.68
N VAL A 138 19.48 -0.96 -0.78
CA VAL A 138 20.39 -1.32 0.33
C VAL A 138 21.23 -0.12 0.77
N ALA A 139 21.71 0.71 -0.16
CA ALA A 139 22.44 1.93 0.18
C ALA A 139 21.57 2.98 0.90
N ASN A 140 20.26 2.98 0.64
CA ASN A 140 19.30 3.89 1.25
C ASN A 140 18.83 3.42 2.63
N GLU A 141 18.60 2.12 2.80
CA GLU A 141 17.91 1.56 3.97
C GLU A 141 18.82 0.69 4.86
N GLY A 142 19.96 0.23 4.35
CA GLY A 142 20.83 -0.74 5.00
C GLY A 142 20.23 -2.14 4.95
N GLU A 143 19.20 -2.38 5.76
CA GLU A 143 18.42 -3.63 5.79
C GLU A 143 16.96 -3.30 5.44
N PRO A 144 16.60 -3.29 4.13
CA PRO A 144 15.27 -2.90 3.70
C PRO A 144 14.20 -3.80 4.32
N ASP A 145 13.16 -3.20 4.92
CA ASP A 145 12.08 -3.97 5.54
C ASP A 145 11.33 -4.78 4.50
N VAL A 146 10.96 -4.14 3.37
CA VAL A 146 10.25 -4.82 2.30
C VAL A 146 10.67 -4.35 0.92
N VAL A 147 10.89 -5.31 0.03
CA VAL A 147 11.09 -5.07 -1.40
C VAL A 147 10.05 -5.82 -2.21
N GLN A 148 9.38 -5.12 -3.13
CA GLN A 148 8.47 -5.69 -4.12
C GLN A 148 9.15 -5.82 -5.48
N ILE A 149 9.14 -7.04 -6.01
CA ILE A 149 9.44 -7.30 -7.42
C ILE A 149 8.16 -7.09 -8.22
N SER A 150 8.18 -6.09 -9.10
CA SER A 150 7.03 -5.57 -9.84
C SER A 150 7.41 -5.23 -11.29
N GLY A 151 6.65 -4.37 -11.96
CA GLY A 151 6.87 -3.88 -13.32
C GLY A 151 5.54 -3.84 -14.08
N GLY A 152 5.54 -4.37 -15.30
CA GLY A 152 4.33 -4.91 -15.91
C GLY A 152 3.89 -6.17 -15.17
N GLU A 153 4.15 -7.34 -15.74
CA GLU A 153 3.98 -8.61 -15.02
C GLU A 153 5.36 -9.24 -14.80
N PRO A 154 5.92 -9.21 -13.58
CA PRO A 154 7.29 -9.68 -13.36
C PRO A 154 7.45 -11.16 -13.72
N THR A 155 6.40 -11.97 -13.58
CA THR A 155 6.47 -13.41 -13.88
C THR A 155 6.63 -13.75 -15.38
N VAL A 156 6.49 -12.76 -16.28
CA VAL A 156 6.83 -12.93 -17.72
C VAL A 156 8.30 -12.69 -18.03
N HIS A 157 9.10 -12.20 -17.07
CA HIS A 157 10.52 -12.00 -17.26
C HIS A 157 11.24 -13.35 -17.47
N PRO A 158 12.07 -13.52 -18.52
CA PRO A 158 12.70 -14.81 -18.82
C PRO A 158 13.62 -15.31 -17.70
N GLN A 159 14.27 -14.36 -17.00
CA GLN A 159 15.16 -14.62 -15.85
C GLN A 159 14.47 -14.41 -14.49
N PHE A 160 13.15 -14.56 -14.40
CA PHE A 160 12.38 -14.25 -13.18
C PHE A 160 12.96 -14.89 -11.91
N PHE A 161 13.36 -16.16 -11.94
CA PHE A 161 13.92 -16.81 -10.75
C PHE A 161 15.32 -16.32 -10.40
N GLU A 162 16.17 -16.00 -11.40
CA GLU A 162 17.49 -15.40 -11.16
C GLU A 162 17.35 -14.03 -10.46
N ILE A 163 16.30 -13.28 -10.77
CA ILE A 163 15.96 -12.02 -10.10
C ILE A 163 15.60 -12.27 -8.62
N LEU A 164 14.80 -13.30 -8.33
CA LEU A 164 14.45 -13.63 -6.94
C LEU A 164 15.67 -14.10 -6.15
N ASP A 165 16.54 -14.92 -6.76
CA ASP A 165 17.79 -15.37 -6.17
C ASP A 165 18.71 -14.18 -5.85
N LEU A 166 18.83 -13.25 -6.81
CA LEU A 166 19.56 -12.00 -6.64
C LEU A 166 18.97 -11.16 -5.49
N ALA A 167 17.64 -10.99 -5.42
CA ALA A 167 17.00 -10.24 -4.35
C ALA A 167 17.24 -10.88 -2.97
N LYS A 168 17.09 -12.21 -2.84
CA LYS A 168 17.37 -12.93 -1.58
C LYS A 168 18.85 -12.92 -1.18
N SER A 169 19.78 -12.62 -2.10
CA SER A 169 21.20 -12.43 -1.76
C SER A 169 21.50 -11.09 -1.06
N LYS A 170 20.56 -10.14 -1.11
CA LYS A 170 20.66 -8.81 -0.47
C LYS A 170 20.04 -8.88 0.95
N PRO A 171 20.39 -7.95 1.86
CA PRO A 171 19.87 -7.94 3.24
C PRO A 171 18.42 -7.45 3.35
N ILE A 172 17.54 -7.95 2.48
CA ILE A 172 16.10 -7.61 2.45
C ILE A 172 15.38 -8.51 3.45
N LYS A 173 14.64 -7.91 4.38
CA LYS A 173 13.94 -8.67 5.42
C LYS A 173 12.73 -9.41 4.89
N HIS A 174 11.94 -8.80 4.00
CA HIS A 174 10.76 -9.44 3.41
C HIS A 174 10.69 -9.17 1.90
N LEU A 175 10.55 -10.23 1.11
CA LEU A 175 10.47 -10.12 -0.35
C LEU A 175 9.04 -10.38 -0.82
N MET A 176 8.49 -9.46 -1.60
CA MET A 176 7.15 -9.57 -2.17
C MET A 176 7.20 -9.65 -3.70
N VAL A 177 6.30 -10.43 -4.31
CA VAL A 177 6.11 -10.46 -5.76
C VAL A 177 4.71 -9.98 -6.12
N ASN A 178 4.64 -8.89 -6.89
CA ASN A 178 3.39 -8.35 -7.42
C ASN A 178 3.02 -9.15 -8.67
N THR A 179 1.80 -9.67 -8.76
CA THR A 179 1.38 -10.45 -9.93
C THR A 179 -0.12 -10.40 -10.19
N ASN A 180 -0.49 -10.50 -11.47
CA ASN A 180 -1.86 -10.72 -11.90
C ASN A 180 -2.35 -12.18 -11.70
N GLY A 181 -1.47 -13.08 -11.30
CA GLY A 181 -1.82 -14.47 -10.93
C GLY A 181 -1.99 -15.43 -12.11
N ILE A 182 -1.87 -14.99 -13.36
CA ILE A 182 -2.08 -15.86 -14.54
C ILE A 182 -1.10 -17.05 -14.53
N ARG A 183 0.18 -16.81 -14.25
CA ARG A 183 1.19 -17.88 -14.21
C ARG A 183 0.97 -18.81 -13.02
N ILE A 184 0.60 -18.26 -11.85
CA ILE A 184 0.26 -19.02 -10.64
C ILE A 184 -0.93 -19.96 -10.90
N ALA A 185 -1.94 -19.51 -11.63
CA ALA A 185 -3.10 -20.31 -11.99
C ALA A 185 -2.75 -21.48 -12.93
N LYS A 186 -1.87 -21.22 -13.91
CA LYS A 186 -1.59 -22.15 -15.03
C LYS A 186 -0.47 -23.15 -14.76
N ASP A 187 0.46 -22.83 -13.87
CA ASP A 187 1.68 -23.62 -13.65
C ASP A 187 1.88 -23.89 -12.16
N ILE A 188 1.48 -25.08 -11.70
CA ILE A 188 1.64 -25.47 -10.29
C ILE A 188 3.11 -25.65 -9.89
N SER A 189 3.97 -26.06 -10.83
CA SER A 189 5.42 -26.23 -10.56
C SER A 189 6.11 -24.88 -10.33
N PHE A 190 5.61 -23.82 -10.97
CA PHE A 190 6.00 -22.45 -10.68
C PHE A 190 5.65 -22.06 -9.25
N VAL A 191 4.47 -22.43 -8.75
CA VAL A 191 4.05 -22.15 -7.36
C VAL A 191 4.87 -22.96 -6.35
N GLU A 192 5.16 -24.22 -6.64
CA GLU A 192 6.06 -25.05 -5.83
C GLU A 192 7.46 -24.41 -5.70
N LYS A 193 8.01 -23.93 -6.82
CA LYS A 193 9.30 -23.22 -6.80
C LYS A 193 9.22 -21.87 -6.08
N LEU A 194 8.12 -21.13 -6.19
CA LEU A 194 7.92 -19.91 -5.38
C LEU A 194 7.89 -20.23 -3.88
N ALA A 195 7.26 -21.35 -3.49
CA ALA A 195 7.16 -21.77 -2.10
C ALA A 195 8.54 -22.06 -1.47
N SER A 196 9.56 -22.42 -2.26
CA SER A 196 10.92 -22.64 -1.73
C SER A 196 11.63 -21.35 -1.28
N TYR A 197 11.06 -20.16 -1.52
CA TYR A 197 11.60 -18.88 -1.05
C TYR A 197 11.09 -18.48 0.35
N MET A 198 10.18 -19.26 0.94
CA MET A 198 9.72 -19.06 2.32
C MET A 198 10.76 -19.54 3.35
N PRO A 199 10.79 -18.96 4.57
CA PRO A 199 9.98 -17.83 5.06
C PRO A 199 10.39 -16.48 4.45
N ASP A 200 9.73 -15.39 4.86
CA ASP A 200 10.06 -14.02 4.44
C ASP A 200 9.87 -13.76 2.94
N PHE A 201 8.84 -14.40 2.40
CA PHE A 201 8.42 -14.28 1.01
C PHE A 201 6.90 -14.28 0.92
N GLU A 202 6.34 -13.40 0.08
CA GLU A 202 4.90 -13.22 -0.05
C GLU A 202 4.48 -12.88 -1.48
N ILE A 203 3.29 -13.36 -1.86
CA ILE A 203 2.62 -12.98 -3.10
C ILE A 203 1.69 -11.80 -2.85
N TYR A 204 1.87 -10.74 -3.61
CA TYR A 204 0.99 -9.56 -3.63
C TYR A 204 0.07 -9.70 -4.85
N LEU A 205 -1.07 -10.37 -4.64
CA LEU A 205 -1.94 -10.89 -5.70
C LEU A 205 -3.07 -9.92 -6.04
N GLN A 206 -3.13 -9.53 -7.30
CA GLN A 206 -4.20 -8.73 -7.88
C GLN A 206 -5.58 -9.44 -7.76
N PHE A 207 -6.55 -8.84 -7.04
CA PHE A 207 -7.89 -9.40 -6.79
C PHE A 207 -8.97 -8.29 -6.65
N ASP A 208 -9.44 -7.68 -7.74
CA ASP A 208 -10.30 -6.47 -7.62
C ASP A 208 -11.77 -6.73 -7.29
N SER A 209 -12.34 -7.81 -7.81
CA SER A 209 -13.79 -8.00 -7.85
C SER A 209 -14.14 -9.44 -8.20
N PHE A 210 -15.36 -9.86 -7.86
CA PHE A 210 -15.95 -11.12 -8.32
C PHE A 210 -16.85 -10.95 -9.54
N LYS A 211 -17.06 -9.72 -10.01
CA LYS A 211 -17.93 -9.36 -11.14
C LYS A 211 -17.12 -9.35 -12.44
N PRO A 212 -17.36 -10.27 -13.39
CA PRO A 212 -16.64 -10.33 -14.66
C PRO A 212 -16.59 -8.99 -15.40
N GLU A 213 -17.70 -8.26 -15.43
CA GLU A 213 -17.82 -6.96 -16.09
C GLU A 213 -16.89 -5.89 -15.51
N VAL A 214 -16.65 -5.93 -14.19
CA VAL A 214 -15.69 -5.03 -13.53
C VAL A 214 -14.26 -5.44 -13.88
N LEU A 215 -13.99 -6.75 -14.01
CA LEU A 215 -12.66 -7.24 -14.38
C LEU A 215 -12.32 -6.87 -15.81
N GLU A 216 -13.26 -7.04 -16.74
CA GLU A 216 -13.11 -6.59 -18.13
C GLU A 216 -12.85 -5.09 -18.18
N LYS A 217 -13.60 -4.29 -17.42
CA LYS A 217 -13.41 -2.83 -17.37
C LYS A 217 -12.05 -2.43 -16.78
N MET A 218 -11.62 -3.06 -15.70
CA MET A 218 -10.42 -2.64 -14.97
C MET A 218 -9.13 -3.26 -15.51
N ARG A 219 -9.19 -4.51 -15.97
CA ARG A 219 -8.05 -5.36 -16.38
C ARG A 219 -8.05 -5.72 -17.86
N GLY A 220 -9.14 -5.46 -18.57
CA GLY A 220 -9.28 -5.72 -20.00
C GLY A 220 -9.75 -7.13 -20.34
N GLU A 221 -9.89 -8.02 -19.34
CA GLU A 221 -10.28 -9.41 -19.48
C GLU A 221 -11.01 -9.90 -18.22
N ASP A 222 -11.89 -10.90 -18.35
CA ASP A 222 -12.44 -11.63 -17.20
C ASP A 222 -11.37 -12.57 -16.62
N LEU A 223 -10.93 -12.26 -15.40
CA LEU A 223 -9.91 -13.02 -14.66
C LEU A 223 -10.49 -13.88 -13.53
N SER A 224 -11.80 -14.10 -13.50
CA SER A 224 -12.49 -14.79 -12.38
C SER A 224 -11.96 -16.20 -12.14
N GLU A 225 -11.93 -17.04 -13.17
CA GLU A 225 -11.42 -18.43 -13.06
C GLU A 225 -9.91 -18.47 -12.81
N ILE A 226 -9.15 -17.53 -13.39
CA ILE A 226 -7.71 -17.40 -13.14
C ILE A 226 -7.44 -17.14 -11.66
N ARG A 227 -8.14 -16.18 -11.04
CA ARG A 227 -7.94 -15.84 -9.63
C ARG A 227 -8.34 -16.98 -8.71
N LYS A 228 -9.48 -17.61 -8.97
CA LYS A 228 -9.91 -18.79 -8.20
C LYS A 228 -8.83 -19.87 -8.25
N LYS A 229 -8.33 -20.19 -9.45
CA LYS A 229 -7.30 -21.21 -9.62
C LYS A 229 -5.96 -20.82 -8.99
N ALA A 230 -5.57 -19.55 -9.07
CA ALA A 230 -4.38 -19.05 -8.42
C ALA A 230 -4.45 -19.24 -6.89
N ILE A 231 -5.58 -18.87 -6.26
CA ILE A 231 -5.81 -19.06 -4.82
C ILE A 231 -5.80 -20.54 -4.43
N GLU A 232 -6.44 -21.42 -5.20
CA GLU A 232 -6.39 -22.87 -4.98
C GLU A 232 -4.94 -23.40 -4.97
N ASN A 233 -4.13 -22.95 -5.93
CA ASN A 233 -2.73 -23.36 -6.03
C ASN A 233 -1.88 -22.78 -4.88
N LEU A 234 -2.09 -21.52 -4.49
CA LEU A 234 -1.40 -20.89 -3.35
C LEU A 234 -1.76 -21.57 -2.01
N ASN A 235 -3.03 -21.94 -1.83
CA ASN A 235 -3.51 -22.65 -0.65
C ASN A 235 -2.85 -24.04 -0.49
N GLN A 236 -2.57 -24.75 -1.59
CA GLN A 236 -1.91 -26.07 -1.54
C GLN A 236 -0.54 -26.01 -0.86
N PHE A 237 0.21 -24.93 -1.06
CA PHE A 237 1.54 -24.72 -0.48
C PHE A 237 1.53 -23.82 0.76
N ASN A 238 0.35 -23.31 1.17
CA ASN A 238 0.20 -22.27 2.20
C ASN A 238 1.10 -21.04 1.96
N LEU A 239 1.30 -20.67 0.69
CA LEU A 239 2.23 -19.61 0.30
C LEU A 239 1.66 -18.24 0.71
N SER A 240 2.32 -17.55 1.65
CA SER A 240 1.87 -16.25 2.18
C SER A 240 1.40 -15.31 1.05
N THR A 241 0.17 -14.82 1.14
CA THR A 241 -0.46 -14.02 0.09
C THR A 241 -1.24 -12.84 0.68
N THR A 242 -1.09 -11.65 0.11
CA THR A 242 -1.99 -10.51 0.33
C THR A 242 -2.82 -10.29 -0.94
N LEU A 243 -4.14 -10.16 -0.79
CA LEU A 243 -5.00 -9.75 -1.90
C LEU A 243 -4.93 -8.24 -2.09
N VAL A 244 -4.87 -7.80 -3.33
CA VAL A 244 -4.70 -6.40 -3.70
C VAL A 244 -5.87 -5.98 -4.53
N VAL A 245 -6.68 -5.10 -3.98
CA VAL A 245 -7.97 -4.70 -4.54
C VAL A 245 -7.85 -3.27 -5.01
N THR A 246 -7.76 -3.05 -6.32
CA THR A 246 -7.93 -1.68 -6.84
C THR A 246 -9.41 -1.33 -6.75
N LEU A 247 -9.77 -0.23 -6.07
CA LEU A 247 -11.15 0.19 -5.86
C LEU A 247 -11.53 1.36 -6.75
N GLN A 248 -12.75 1.29 -7.31
CA GLN A 248 -13.44 2.38 -7.99
C GLN A 248 -14.87 2.48 -7.45
N LYS A 249 -15.30 3.70 -7.14
CA LYS A 249 -16.64 3.97 -6.63
C LYS A 249 -17.69 3.60 -7.68
N GLY A 250 -18.72 2.88 -7.26
CA GLY A 250 -19.80 2.40 -8.13
C GLY A 250 -19.48 1.14 -8.92
N GLU A 251 -18.24 0.63 -8.89
CA GLU A 251 -17.83 -0.56 -9.64
C GLU A 251 -17.72 -1.78 -8.72
N ASN A 252 -16.82 -1.72 -7.73
CA ASN A 252 -16.51 -2.82 -6.82
C ASN A 252 -16.45 -2.43 -5.34
N ASP A 253 -16.72 -1.17 -5.01
CA ASP A 253 -16.72 -0.71 -3.62
C ASP A 253 -17.90 -1.26 -2.80
N ASP A 254 -18.85 -1.95 -3.44
CA ASP A 254 -19.90 -2.76 -2.81
C ASP A 254 -19.48 -4.21 -2.50
N GLU A 255 -18.30 -4.65 -2.96
CA GLU A 255 -17.78 -6.01 -2.71
C GLU A 255 -16.72 -6.07 -1.60
N ILE A 256 -16.40 -4.97 -0.94
CA ILE A 256 -15.37 -4.89 0.12
C ILE A 256 -15.59 -5.96 1.20
N GLY A 257 -16.80 -6.05 1.75
CA GLY A 257 -17.11 -7.03 2.80
C GLY A 257 -17.01 -8.48 2.30
N LYS A 258 -17.47 -8.74 1.07
CA LYS A 258 -17.41 -10.07 0.43
C LYS A 258 -15.97 -10.50 0.14
N ILE A 259 -15.11 -9.56 -0.26
CA ILE A 259 -13.68 -9.83 -0.47
C ILE A 259 -13.00 -10.16 0.87
N LEU A 260 -13.31 -9.42 1.93
CA LEU A 260 -12.79 -9.73 3.29
C LEU A 260 -13.22 -11.12 3.74
N GLU A 261 -14.51 -11.45 3.63
CA GLU A 261 -15.03 -12.76 3.98
C GLU A 261 -14.32 -13.88 3.20
N TYR A 262 -14.18 -13.73 1.88
CA TYR A 262 -13.47 -14.69 1.05
C TYR A 262 -12.00 -14.85 1.45
N ALA A 263 -11.30 -13.73 1.68
CA ALA A 263 -9.89 -13.71 2.07
C ALA A 263 -9.65 -14.39 3.43
N LEU A 264 -10.53 -14.17 4.40
CA LEU A 264 -10.45 -14.75 5.73
C LEU A 264 -10.61 -16.28 5.72
N GLN A 265 -11.32 -16.83 4.74
CA GLN A 265 -11.49 -18.27 4.54
C GLN A 265 -10.28 -18.95 3.88
N GLN A 266 -9.35 -18.20 3.28
CA GLN A 266 -8.21 -18.79 2.58
C GLN A 266 -7.06 -19.08 3.54
N LYS A 267 -6.53 -20.31 3.45
CA LYS A 267 -5.41 -20.75 4.26
C LYS A 267 -4.16 -19.93 3.98
N SER A 268 -3.87 -19.59 2.73
CA SER A 268 -2.65 -18.87 2.33
C SER A 268 -2.72 -17.35 2.47
N VAL A 269 -3.93 -16.78 2.59
CA VAL A 269 -4.11 -15.32 2.60
C VAL A 269 -3.86 -14.76 4.00
N ARG A 270 -2.99 -13.76 4.11
CA ARG A 270 -2.63 -13.04 5.35
C ARG A 270 -3.20 -11.63 5.40
N GLY A 271 -3.85 -11.16 4.35
CA GLY A 271 -4.47 -9.85 4.38
C GLY A 271 -5.06 -9.39 3.07
N VAL A 272 -5.66 -8.22 3.12
CA VAL A 272 -6.21 -7.50 1.98
C VAL A 272 -5.70 -6.06 2.01
N THR A 273 -5.12 -5.61 0.90
CA THR A 273 -4.78 -4.20 0.69
C THR A 273 -5.76 -3.60 -0.31
N PHE A 274 -6.58 -2.67 0.17
CA PHE A 274 -7.48 -1.87 -0.65
C PHE A 274 -6.75 -0.62 -1.15
N GLN A 275 -6.71 -0.44 -2.46
CA GLN A 275 -6.04 0.67 -3.12
C GLN A 275 -7.06 1.46 -3.95
N PRO A 276 -7.54 2.62 -3.46
CA PRO A 276 -8.25 3.57 -4.32
C PRO A 276 -7.48 3.82 -5.61
N THR A 277 -8.19 3.88 -6.73
CA THR A 277 -7.56 4.07 -8.03
C THR A 277 -6.89 5.44 -8.13
N GLN A 278 -5.62 5.44 -8.53
CA GLN A 278 -4.88 6.65 -8.91
C GLN A 278 -5.18 7.02 -10.37
N VAL A 279 -5.44 8.30 -10.66
CA VAL A 279 -5.50 8.82 -12.04
C VAL A 279 -4.09 9.02 -12.59
N ALA A 280 -3.56 7.98 -13.24
CA ALA A 280 -2.24 7.98 -13.90
C ALA A 280 -2.20 6.96 -15.04
N GLY A 281 -1.23 7.10 -15.94
CA GLY A 281 -1.02 6.17 -17.06
C GLY A 281 -2.26 6.04 -17.94
N ARG A 282 -2.76 4.82 -18.15
CA ARG A 282 -3.96 4.61 -18.99
C ARG A 282 -5.28 5.09 -18.37
N ASN A 283 -5.27 5.48 -17.09
CA ASN A 283 -6.47 5.93 -16.39
C ASN A 283 -6.73 7.45 -16.53
N GLU A 284 -6.08 8.16 -17.46
CA GLU A 284 -6.21 9.62 -17.63
C GLU A 284 -7.63 10.11 -17.98
N ASN A 285 -8.52 9.25 -18.50
CA ASN A 285 -9.90 9.60 -18.84
C ASN A 285 -10.91 9.33 -17.69
N TYR A 286 -10.43 9.23 -16.46
CA TYR A 286 -11.26 8.91 -15.30
C TYR A 286 -12.13 10.10 -14.87
N ASP A 287 -13.46 9.89 -14.75
CA ASP A 287 -14.36 10.92 -14.20
C ASP A 287 -14.28 10.93 -12.67
N ASP A 288 -13.48 11.85 -12.17
CA ASP A 288 -13.31 12.14 -10.74
C ASP A 288 -14.61 12.41 -9.98
N ASN A 289 -15.65 12.93 -10.63
CA ASN A 289 -16.91 13.23 -9.96
C ASN A 289 -17.75 11.97 -9.67
N GLN A 290 -17.44 10.85 -10.31
CA GLN A 290 -18.22 9.61 -10.21
C GLN A 290 -17.40 8.42 -9.71
N GLY A 291 -16.14 8.31 -10.11
CA GLY A 291 -15.31 7.14 -9.81
C GLY A 291 -14.47 7.25 -8.53
N ARG A 292 -14.00 8.45 -8.15
CA ARG A 292 -13.03 8.57 -7.05
C ARG A 292 -13.64 8.09 -5.73
N ILE A 293 -12.88 7.25 -5.02
CA ILE A 293 -13.18 6.80 -3.67
C ILE A 293 -12.06 7.25 -2.74
N THR A 294 -12.41 7.89 -1.64
CA THR A 294 -11.44 8.37 -0.65
C THR A 294 -11.05 7.27 0.34
N LEU A 295 -9.90 7.41 1.00
CA LEU A 295 -9.48 6.50 2.07
C LEU A 295 -10.55 6.33 3.15
N THR A 296 -11.23 7.42 3.55
CA THR A 296 -12.26 7.36 4.58
C THR A 296 -13.54 6.70 4.10
N GLU A 297 -13.89 6.82 2.81
CA GLU A 297 -15.00 6.06 2.24
C GLU A 297 -14.70 4.56 2.24
N VAL A 298 -13.48 4.15 1.89
CA VAL A 298 -13.06 2.74 1.99
C VAL A 298 -13.12 2.27 3.45
N ARG A 299 -12.55 3.05 4.37
CA ARG A 299 -12.58 2.75 5.81
C ARG A 299 -14.00 2.53 6.31
N ARG A 300 -14.91 3.43 5.96
CA ARG A 300 -16.32 3.34 6.31
C ARG A 300 -17.00 2.10 5.74
N LYS A 301 -16.78 1.83 4.45
CA LYS A 301 -17.34 0.65 3.78
C LYS A 301 -16.84 -0.66 4.36
N ILE A 302 -15.63 -0.73 4.90
CA ILE A 302 -15.13 -1.94 5.58
C ILE A 302 -16.03 -2.30 6.76
N TYR A 303 -16.27 -1.39 7.70
CA TYR A 303 -17.08 -1.71 8.88
C TYR A 303 -18.59 -1.71 8.60
N GLU A 304 -19.06 -1.03 7.54
CA GLU A 304 -20.46 -1.12 7.09
C GLU A 304 -20.78 -2.49 6.45
N GLN A 305 -19.86 -3.04 5.66
CA GLN A 305 -20.08 -4.29 4.92
C GLN A 305 -19.58 -5.53 5.66
N TYR A 306 -18.63 -5.39 6.59
CA TYR A 306 -18.10 -6.48 7.41
C TYR A 306 -18.02 -6.04 8.88
N PRO A 307 -19.15 -6.00 9.61
CA PRO A 307 -19.29 -5.39 10.94
C PRO A 307 -18.64 -6.19 12.08
N VAL A 308 -17.65 -7.03 11.76
CA VAL A 308 -16.67 -7.57 12.71
C VAL A 308 -15.67 -6.48 13.09
N PHE A 309 -15.22 -5.68 12.12
CA PHE A 309 -14.37 -4.52 12.38
C PHE A 309 -15.21 -3.31 12.76
N THR A 310 -14.73 -2.54 13.72
CA THR A 310 -15.33 -1.27 14.16
C THR A 310 -14.51 -0.09 13.64
N PRO A 311 -15.04 1.15 13.68
CA PRO A 311 -14.26 2.33 13.34
C PRO A 311 -12.95 2.46 14.15
N GLN A 312 -12.92 1.95 15.38
CA GLN A 312 -11.75 2.00 16.27
C GLN A 312 -10.66 0.99 15.86
N ASP A 313 -11.00 -0.04 15.08
CA ASP A 313 -10.03 -1.03 14.60
C ASP A 313 -9.24 -0.56 13.38
N LEU A 314 -9.74 0.46 12.69
CA LEU A 314 -9.17 1.01 11.45
C LEU A 314 -8.47 2.33 11.76
N ILE A 315 -7.19 2.24 12.11
CA ILE A 315 -6.39 3.38 12.58
C ILE A 315 -5.43 3.89 11.50
N PRO A 316 -5.02 5.16 11.55
CA PRO A 316 -3.99 5.71 10.66
C PRO A 316 -2.63 5.03 10.87
N VAL A 317 -1.85 4.88 9.80
CA VAL A 317 -0.46 4.39 9.90
C VAL A 317 0.49 5.58 10.13
N PRO A 318 1.32 5.60 11.19
CA PRO A 318 2.15 6.75 11.54
C PRO A 318 3.14 7.23 10.47
N CYS A 319 3.60 6.34 9.58
CA CYS A 319 4.57 6.69 8.55
C CYS A 319 4.00 7.65 7.51
N ASN A 320 2.70 7.51 7.14
CA ASN A 320 1.96 8.45 6.30
C ASN A 320 0.45 8.43 6.63
N PRO A 321 0.01 9.09 7.71
CA PRO A 321 -1.35 8.95 8.22
C PRO A 321 -2.42 9.61 7.32
N ASP A 322 -2.02 10.45 6.36
CA ASP A 322 -2.93 11.01 5.35
C ASP A 322 -3.26 10.01 4.22
N ALA A 323 -2.42 8.99 4.01
CA ALA A 323 -2.53 8.07 2.88
C ALA A 323 -2.69 6.60 3.27
N LEU A 324 -2.47 6.26 4.54
CA LEU A 324 -2.43 4.89 5.02
C LEU A 324 -3.31 4.68 6.25
N CYS A 325 -4.12 3.64 6.20
CA CYS A 325 -4.90 3.13 7.32
C CYS A 325 -4.71 1.62 7.42
N MET A 326 -4.69 1.09 8.63
CA MET A 326 -4.53 -0.34 8.87
C MET A 326 -5.49 -0.88 9.93
N ALA A 327 -5.74 -2.18 9.85
CA ALA A 327 -6.32 -2.99 10.91
C ALA A 327 -5.65 -4.36 10.96
N TYR A 328 -5.57 -4.95 12.15
CA TYR A 328 -5.13 -6.31 12.38
C TYR A 328 -6.25 -7.14 13.00
N ALA A 329 -6.32 -8.41 12.63
CA ALA A 329 -7.19 -9.39 13.26
C ALA A 329 -6.49 -10.74 13.40
N LEU A 330 -6.94 -11.53 14.38
CA LEU A 330 -6.60 -12.94 14.51
C LEU A 330 -7.72 -13.82 13.94
N LYS A 331 -7.33 -14.80 13.13
CA LYS A 331 -8.18 -15.87 12.61
C LYS A 331 -7.99 -17.11 13.47
N MET A 332 -9.00 -17.49 14.25
CA MET A 332 -8.93 -18.67 15.11
C MET A 332 -10.25 -19.42 15.08
N ASN A 333 -10.19 -20.74 14.85
CA ASN A 333 -11.36 -21.63 14.87
C ASN A 333 -12.54 -21.17 13.99
N GLY A 334 -12.24 -20.50 12.87
CA GLY A 334 -13.26 -19.95 11.97
C GLY A 334 -13.86 -18.60 12.41
N GLU A 335 -13.40 -18.05 13.54
CA GLU A 335 -13.76 -16.73 14.04
C GLU A 335 -12.65 -15.71 13.76
N VAL A 336 -13.04 -14.43 13.75
CA VAL A 336 -12.15 -13.31 13.46
C VAL A 336 -12.23 -12.32 14.62
N PHE A 337 -11.07 -12.05 15.21
CA PHE A 337 -10.92 -11.17 16.36
C PHE A 337 -10.11 -9.94 15.96
N PRO A 338 -10.74 -8.78 15.73
CA PRO A 338 -10.02 -7.52 15.57
C PRO A 338 -9.15 -7.25 16.79
N MET A 339 -7.91 -6.87 16.54
CA MET A 339 -6.90 -6.64 17.57
C MET A 339 -6.45 -5.19 17.66
N THR A 340 -6.69 -4.39 16.62
CA THR A 340 -6.08 -3.06 16.50
C THR A 340 -6.53 -2.13 17.62
N ASN A 341 -7.80 -2.20 18.04
CA ASN A 341 -8.33 -1.41 19.14
C ASN A 341 -7.74 -1.77 20.52
N LEU A 342 -7.06 -2.92 20.63
CA LEU A 342 -6.33 -3.36 21.82
C LEU A 342 -4.91 -2.80 21.86
N ILE A 343 -4.41 -2.26 20.74
CA ILE A 343 -3.11 -1.61 20.65
C ILE A 343 -3.27 -0.15 21.11
N ASN A 344 -2.54 0.25 22.14
CA ASN A 344 -2.49 1.66 22.52
C ASN A 344 -1.81 2.47 21.39
N PRO A 345 -2.45 3.52 20.84
CA PRO A 345 -1.83 4.37 19.82
C PRO A 345 -0.45 4.89 20.22
N GLU A 346 -0.20 5.12 21.52
CA GLU A 346 1.13 5.52 22.01
C GLU A 346 2.21 4.47 21.74
N ASP A 347 1.89 3.18 21.74
CA ASP A 347 2.85 2.11 21.44
C ASP A 347 3.25 2.11 19.96
N LEU A 348 2.32 2.44 19.06
CA LEU A 348 2.60 2.64 17.64
C LEU A 348 3.41 3.91 17.36
N LEU A 349 3.34 4.91 18.24
CA LEU A 349 4.01 6.20 18.07
C LEU A 349 5.38 6.26 18.75
N ASN A 350 5.55 5.57 19.88
CA ASN A 350 6.75 5.69 20.71
C ASN A 350 7.68 4.46 20.62
N ASN A 351 7.15 3.28 20.25
CA ASN A 351 7.85 2.02 20.46
C ASN A 351 8.16 1.22 19.18
N SER A 352 7.54 1.52 18.03
CA SER A 352 7.80 0.85 16.75
C SER A 352 8.57 1.73 15.75
N LYS A 353 9.26 1.12 14.78
CA LYS A 353 9.80 1.85 13.62
C LYS A 353 8.67 2.30 12.69
N ASN A 354 8.92 3.32 11.87
CA ASN A 354 8.03 3.65 10.76
C ASN A 354 8.08 2.49 9.77
N THR A 355 7.00 1.70 9.67
CA THR A 355 6.92 0.57 8.75
C THR A 355 5.47 0.38 8.31
N ILE A 356 5.26 -0.42 7.26
CA ILE A 356 3.93 -0.91 6.87
C ILE A 356 3.76 -2.41 7.16
N VAL A 357 4.81 -3.06 7.68
CA VAL A 357 4.85 -4.48 8.05
C VAL A 357 5.14 -4.56 9.54
N PHE A 358 4.18 -4.08 10.34
CA PHE A 358 4.36 -4.04 11.79
C PHE A 358 4.47 -5.43 12.44
N GLU A 359 4.02 -6.47 11.76
CA GLU A 359 4.17 -7.86 12.19
C GLU A 359 5.63 -8.32 12.30
N SER A 360 6.54 -7.65 11.58
CA SER A 360 7.99 -7.91 11.64
C SER A 360 8.71 -7.03 12.67
N ASP A 361 8.03 -6.03 13.24
CA ASP A 361 8.58 -5.21 14.31
C ASP A 361 8.65 -6.05 15.59
N GLU A 362 9.86 -6.46 15.98
CA GLU A 362 10.07 -7.32 17.15
C GLU A 362 9.49 -6.72 18.44
N LYS A 363 9.38 -5.39 18.57
CA LYS A 363 8.76 -4.78 19.76
C LYS A 363 7.24 -4.82 19.69
N LEU A 364 6.63 -4.58 18.53
CA LEU A 364 5.18 -4.72 18.39
C LEU A 364 4.77 -6.18 18.44
N LYS A 365 5.53 -7.09 17.83
CA LYS A 365 5.35 -8.54 17.95
C LYS A 365 5.47 -8.97 19.40
N ASN A 366 6.53 -8.56 20.10
CA ASN A 366 6.65 -8.81 21.53
C ASN A 366 5.53 -8.13 22.31
N HIS A 367 5.08 -6.94 21.97
CA HIS A 367 3.97 -6.24 22.64
C HIS A 367 2.62 -6.91 22.37
N LEU A 368 2.37 -7.43 21.18
CA LEU A 368 1.20 -8.23 20.85
C LEU A 368 1.26 -9.55 21.63
N LEU A 369 2.38 -10.27 21.55
CA LEU A 369 2.65 -11.45 22.37
C LEU A 369 2.54 -11.15 23.88
N THR A 370 2.94 -9.94 24.31
CA THR A 370 2.85 -9.42 25.68
C THR A 370 1.40 -9.11 26.02
N LEU A 371 0.61 -8.39 25.22
CA LEU A 371 -0.83 -8.19 25.41
C LEU A 371 -1.58 -9.53 25.51
N PHE A 372 -1.12 -10.56 24.79
CA PHE A 372 -1.62 -11.93 24.90
C PHE A 372 -1.07 -12.72 26.11
N SER A 373 0.06 -12.31 26.70
CA SER A 373 0.71 -12.98 27.85
C SER A 373 0.69 -12.17 29.17
N THR A 374 0.25 -10.91 29.16
CA THR A 374 0.20 -10.00 30.31
C THR A 374 -1.23 -9.86 30.81
N GLY A 375 -1.77 -10.99 31.26
CA GLY A 375 -2.01 -11.11 32.69
C GLY A 375 -0.68 -11.49 33.34
N ILE A 376 0.06 -10.52 33.88
CA ILE A 376 1.49 -10.64 34.23
C ILE A 376 1.76 -11.71 35.31
N SER A 377 2.64 -12.68 35.02
CA SER A 377 4.02 -12.69 35.54
C SER A 377 4.91 -13.62 34.72
N VAL A 378 5.96 -13.03 34.15
CA VAL A 378 7.06 -13.76 33.52
C VAL A 378 7.96 -14.26 34.64
N ASP A 379 8.25 -15.55 34.67
CA ASP A 379 9.60 -15.99 34.97
C ASP A 379 9.88 -17.30 34.24
N CYS A 380 10.96 -17.24 33.47
CA CYS A 380 11.60 -18.33 32.75
C CYS A 380 10.82 -18.92 31.57
N ALA A 381 11.46 -18.75 30.41
CA ALA A 381 11.17 -19.46 29.19
C ALA A 381 11.12 -20.97 29.41
N GLU A 382 10.41 -21.63 28.49
CA GLU A 382 10.50 -23.06 28.23
C GLU A 382 10.07 -23.97 29.38
N GLU A 383 8.77 -24.20 29.46
CA GLU A 383 8.10 -25.49 29.62
C GLU A 383 6.68 -25.20 30.14
N GLU A 384 5.68 -25.94 29.64
CA GLU A 384 4.26 -25.80 29.98
C GLU A 384 3.47 -24.71 29.23
N LEU A 385 3.22 -24.98 27.94
CA LEU A 385 2.17 -24.36 27.12
C LEU A 385 0.74 -24.76 27.59
N GLY A 386 0.62 -25.63 28.58
CA GLY A 386 -0.64 -26.17 29.08
C GLY A 386 -1.02 -25.58 30.43
N GLU A 387 -2.21 -24.96 30.48
CA GLU A 387 -2.95 -24.53 31.69
C GLU A 387 -2.90 -23.04 32.07
N LEU A 388 -3.44 -22.18 31.22
CA LEU A 388 -3.95 -20.86 31.66
C LEU A 388 -5.20 -20.46 30.86
N MET A 389 -6.35 -21.01 31.28
CA MET A 389 -7.66 -20.74 30.71
C MET A 389 -8.73 -20.70 31.81
N CYS A 390 -9.05 -19.53 32.34
CA CYS A 390 -10.21 -19.41 33.25
C CYS A 390 -11.15 -18.22 32.98
N CYS A 391 -10.76 -17.17 32.24
CA CYS A 391 -11.64 -16.00 32.07
C CYS A 391 -11.77 -15.42 30.65
N LEU A 392 -11.17 -16.06 29.64
CA LEU A 392 -11.53 -15.88 28.23
C LEU A 392 -12.44 -17.06 27.80
N PRO A 393 -13.30 -16.92 26.77
CA PRO A 393 -13.80 -18.08 26.03
C PRO A 393 -12.58 -18.94 25.69
N ARG A 394 -12.66 -20.24 25.97
CA ARG A 394 -11.51 -21.14 26.02
C ARG A 394 -10.78 -21.30 24.69
N VAL A 395 -9.87 -20.37 24.39
CA VAL A 395 -8.84 -20.52 23.37
C VAL A 395 -7.56 -21.00 24.07
N LYS A 396 -7.55 -22.28 24.48
CA LYS A 396 -6.27 -23.00 24.54
C LYS A 396 -5.86 -23.13 23.07
N SER A 397 -4.80 -22.46 22.65
CA SER A 397 -4.12 -22.93 21.45
C SER A 397 -2.63 -22.89 21.66
N ASP A 398 -2.07 -24.08 21.76
CA ASP A 398 -0.65 -24.39 21.63
C ASP A 398 -0.12 -24.08 20.20
N HIS A 399 -0.86 -23.29 19.41
CA HIS A 399 -0.86 -23.29 17.95
C HIS A 399 -1.15 -21.91 17.32
N LEU A 400 -0.86 -20.79 18.00
CA LEU A 400 -0.85 -19.48 17.32
C LEU A 400 0.34 -19.46 16.34
N GLN A 401 0.03 -19.62 15.05
CA GLN A 401 0.98 -19.55 13.94
C GLN A 401 0.81 -18.23 13.20
N TYR A 402 1.84 -17.80 12.47
CA TYR A 402 1.81 -16.55 11.68
C TYR A 402 0.64 -16.51 10.69
N ASP A 403 0.12 -17.66 10.26
CA ASP A 403 -1.03 -17.75 9.37
C ASP A 403 -2.39 -17.41 10.00
N ASN A 404 -2.43 -17.29 11.33
CA ASN A 404 -3.57 -16.75 12.06
C ASN A 404 -3.66 -15.22 11.97
N LEU A 405 -2.58 -14.51 11.67
CA LEU A 405 -2.62 -13.05 11.54
C LEU A 405 -3.27 -12.64 10.21
N PHE A 406 -4.17 -11.67 10.28
CA PHE A 406 -4.82 -11.04 9.14
C PHE A 406 -4.65 -9.53 9.18
N ARG A 407 -4.14 -8.93 8.11
CA ARG A 407 -4.00 -7.48 7.98
C ARG A 407 -4.99 -6.91 6.96
N ILE A 408 -5.58 -5.79 7.28
CA ILE A 408 -6.28 -4.93 6.32
C ILE A 408 -5.47 -3.66 6.19
N ILE A 409 -5.12 -3.29 4.97
CA ILE A 409 -4.45 -2.02 4.67
C ILE A 409 -5.32 -1.25 3.68
N ILE A 410 -5.52 0.03 3.93
CA ILE A 410 -6.00 0.98 2.93
C ILE A 410 -4.79 1.82 2.54
N MET A 411 -4.46 1.80 1.25
CA MET A 411 -3.30 2.49 0.71
C MET A 411 -3.74 3.40 -0.42
N ASN A 412 -3.85 4.70 -0.12
CA ASN A 412 -4.27 5.72 -1.06
C ASN A 412 -3.04 6.35 -1.73
N PHE A 413 -2.92 6.20 -3.05
CA PHE A 413 -1.91 6.90 -3.83
C PHE A 413 -2.52 8.17 -4.42
N MET A 414 -2.00 9.33 -4.02
CA MET A 414 -2.47 10.62 -4.55
C MET A 414 -2.18 10.76 -6.04
N ASP A 415 -3.06 11.45 -6.75
CA ASP A 415 -2.84 11.92 -8.11
C ASP A 415 -2.92 13.45 -8.17
N ALA A 416 -2.95 14.02 -9.38
CA ALA A 416 -2.90 15.46 -9.54
C ALA A 416 -4.14 16.20 -9.00
N HIS A 417 -5.25 15.51 -8.74
CA HIS A 417 -6.46 16.11 -8.17
C HIS A 417 -6.33 16.30 -6.66
N ASP A 418 -5.97 15.26 -5.92
CA ASP A 418 -5.89 15.24 -4.45
C ASP A 418 -4.47 15.37 -3.89
N PHE A 419 -3.48 15.63 -4.73
CA PHE A 419 -2.09 15.85 -4.33
C PHE A 419 -1.95 16.82 -3.15
N ASP A 420 -1.42 16.34 -2.02
CA ASP A 420 -1.04 17.18 -0.89
C ASP A 420 0.48 17.07 -0.68
N VAL A 421 1.18 18.21 -0.81
CA VAL A 421 2.64 18.25 -0.59
C VAL A 421 3.02 17.77 0.82
N ARG A 422 2.14 17.95 1.82
CA ARG A 422 2.40 17.47 3.19
C ARG A 422 2.40 15.95 3.26
N ALA A 423 1.44 15.31 2.61
CA ALA A 423 1.31 13.86 2.59
C ALA A 423 2.39 13.21 1.71
N VAL A 424 2.72 13.80 0.55
CA VAL A 424 3.73 13.23 -0.36
C VAL A 424 5.13 13.29 0.23
N LYS A 425 5.43 14.29 1.07
CA LYS A 425 6.68 14.35 1.84
C LYS A 425 6.82 13.18 2.81
N LYS A 426 5.71 12.58 3.25
CA LYS A 426 5.70 11.40 4.11
C LYS A 426 5.47 10.08 3.37
N SER A 427 5.31 10.10 2.05
CA SER A 427 5.11 8.87 1.26
C SER A 427 6.28 7.90 1.48
N CYS A 428 5.96 6.70 1.94
CA CYS A 428 6.93 5.68 2.32
C CYS A 428 7.01 4.50 1.35
N VAL A 429 6.30 4.61 0.22
CA VAL A 429 6.28 3.62 -0.86
C VAL A 429 7.02 4.22 -2.04
N HIS A 430 8.18 3.66 -2.38
CA HIS A 430 9.07 4.24 -3.38
C HIS A 430 9.35 3.25 -4.51
N ILE A 431 9.35 3.76 -5.74
CA ILE A 431 9.82 3.03 -6.92
C ILE A 431 11.26 3.42 -7.18
N VAL A 432 12.13 2.43 -7.37
CA VAL A 432 13.52 2.68 -7.79
C VAL A 432 13.53 2.98 -9.28
N ASP A 433 14.07 4.13 -9.67
CA ASP A 433 14.24 4.50 -11.08
C ASP A 433 15.49 3.84 -11.69
N LYS A 434 15.62 3.94 -13.03
CA LYS A 434 16.78 3.43 -13.80
C LYS A 434 18.14 4.04 -13.40
N LYS A 435 18.15 5.10 -12.58
CA LYS A 435 19.36 5.78 -12.07
C LYS A 435 19.60 5.46 -10.59
N GLY A 436 18.85 4.53 -10.00
CA GLY A 436 18.96 4.15 -8.59
C GLY A 436 18.39 5.19 -7.63
N LYS A 437 17.45 6.03 -8.07
CA LYS A 437 16.73 6.97 -7.20
C LYS A 437 15.45 6.34 -6.70
N LEU A 438 15.20 6.40 -5.41
CA LEU A 438 13.95 5.97 -4.79
C LEU A 438 12.96 7.15 -4.86
N ILE A 439 11.94 7.03 -5.69
CA ILE A 439 10.97 8.09 -5.97
C ILE A 439 9.61 7.69 -5.39
N PRO A 440 8.92 8.55 -4.61
CA PRO A 440 7.59 8.24 -4.10
C PRO A 440 6.65 7.80 -5.24
N PHE A 441 5.88 6.73 -5.03
CA PHE A 441 5.01 6.11 -6.03
C PHE A 441 4.16 7.15 -6.78
N GLU A 442 3.56 8.08 -6.05
CA GLU A 442 2.72 9.14 -6.57
C GLU A 442 3.48 10.03 -7.54
N THR A 443 4.64 10.53 -7.10
CA THR A 443 5.45 11.44 -7.92
C THR A 443 6.09 10.72 -9.09
N MET A 444 6.47 9.45 -8.94
CA MET A 444 6.99 8.63 -10.04
C MET A 444 6.01 8.62 -11.20
N ASN A 445 4.76 8.30 -10.93
CA ASN A 445 3.73 8.14 -11.96
C ASN A 445 3.20 9.47 -12.50
N LEU A 446 3.34 10.59 -11.77
CA LEU A 446 2.94 11.92 -12.25
C LEU A 446 4.03 12.66 -13.04
N PHE A 447 5.31 12.47 -12.66
CA PHE A 447 6.39 13.36 -13.11
C PHE A 447 7.61 12.66 -13.71
N TYR A 448 7.98 11.49 -13.19
CA TYR A 448 9.31 10.93 -13.45
C TYR A 448 9.32 9.76 -14.43
N ARG A 449 8.22 8.99 -14.51
CA ARG A 449 8.10 7.83 -15.41
C ARG A 449 8.28 8.22 -16.87
N ASP A 450 7.52 9.22 -17.32
CA ASP A 450 7.53 9.70 -18.71
C ASP A 450 8.47 10.90 -18.92
N GLU A 451 9.32 11.18 -17.92
CA GLU A 451 10.28 12.29 -17.90
C GLU A 451 9.65 13.70 -18.09
N SER A 452 8.34 13.85 -17.88
CA SER A 452 7.59 15.11 -17.98
C SER A 452 8.17 16.20 -17.06
N ILE A 453 8.77 15.80 -15.94
CA ILE A 453 9.50 16.68 -15.02
C ILE A 453 10.56 17.54 -15.70
N LYS A 454 11.18 17.07 -16.78
CA LYS A 454 12.21 17.84 -17.51
C LYS A 454 11.65 19.13 -18.07
N GLU A 455 10.42 19.10 -18.57
CA GLU A 455 9.80 20.28 -19.17
C GLU A 455 9.36 21.26 -18.09
N ILE A 456 8.77 20.77 -16.99
CA ILE A 456 8.41 21.61 -15.84
C ILE A 456 9.65 22.32 -15.28
N ARG A 457 10.76 21.60 -15.08
CA ARG A 457 12.00 22.19 -14.56
C ARG A 457 12.60 23.25 -15.49
N LYS A 458 12.42 23.16 -16.81
CA LYS A 458 12.86 24.22 -17.74
C LYS A 458 12.06 25.51 -17.57
N GLN A 459 10.78 25.40 -17.22
CA GLN A 459 9.90 26.55 -17.02
C GLN A 459 10.11 27.23 -15.66
N LEU A 460 10.76 26.53 -14.71
CA LEU A 460 11.11 27.04 -13.38
C LEU A 460 12.48 27.74 -13.33
N ASN A 461 13.36 27.47 -14.30
CA ASN A 461 14.63 28.18 -14.50
C ASN A 461 14.40 29.45 -15.33
#